data_AF-Q00746-F1
#
_entry.id   AF-Q00746-F1
#
_cell.length_a   1.000
_cell.length_b   1.000
_cell.length_c   1.000
_cell.angle_alpha   90.00
_cell.angle_beta   90.00
_cell.angle_gamma   90.00
#
_symmetry.space_group_name_H-M   'P 1'
#
loop_
_entity.id
_entity.type
_entity.pdbx_description
1 polymer ?
#
loop_
_entity_poly.entity_id
_entity_poly.type
_entity_poly.pdbx_seq_one_letter_code
_entity_poly.pdbx_strand_id
1 'polypeptide(L)'
;MQLLALTLALCASIAALPTQQTPLPLEDPIKSPFPIHHSCNATEQRQLATALQETVTLAEHAKDHILRWGNESAIYRKYFGDRPSLTAIGAYDIIVNGNPDNILFRCDNPDGNCALEGWGGHWRGENASDETVICELSYTTRRSLSTMCSQGYTISEWETNTFWAGDLLHRLYHMPAIGQGLVEHYADGYEGVLELAEGNRTEAVHDSETLQYFALEVYAYDVAVPGIGCVGGEEENDGQGEEQTEEPAQDDQQDEAAEEEIPENCHTHEGGELHCT
;
A
#
# COMPACT_ATOMS: atom_id res chain seq x y z
N MET A 1 94.46 10.45 -25.95
CA MET A 1 93.89 9.38 -26.81
C MET A 1 93.13 8.41 -25.91
N GLN A 2 91.92 8.06 -26.32
CA GLN A 2 90.97 7.10 -25.74
C GLN A 2 90.31 7.45 -24.39
N LEU A 3 89.18 8.16 -24.51
CA LEU A 3 88.01 8.04 -23.63
C LEU A 3 87.32 6.69 -23.91
N LEU A 4 86.82 6.01 -22.88
CA LEU A 4 85.65 5.14 -23.01
C LEU A 4 84.75 5.33 -21.79
N ALA A 5 83.56 5.88 -22.05
CA ALA A 5 82.56 6.26 -21.08
C ALA A 5 81.70 5.05 -20.65
N LEU A 6 81.45 4.95 -19.35
CA LEU A 6 80.54 4.01 -18.73
C LEU A 6 79.14 4.66 -18.69
N THR A 7 78.21 4.22 -19.54
CA THR A 7 76.81 4.64 -19.53
C THR A 7 75.97 3.63 -18.74
N LEU A 8 75.59 4.00 -17.51
CA LEU A 8 74.53 3.34 -16.75
C LEU A 8 73.17 3.64 -17.41
N ALA A 9 72.50 2.59 -17.88
CA ALA A 9 71.09 2.65 -18.29
C ALA A 9 70.20 2.36 -17.07
N LEU A 10 69.60 3.40 -16.48
CA LEU A 10 68.44 3.24 -15.60
C LEU A 10 67.19 3.13 -16.50
N CYS A 11 66.69 1.91 -16.69
CA CYS A 11 65.33 1.70 -17.21
C CYS A 11 64.33 1.96 -16.09
N ALA A 12 63.57 3.04 -16.23
CA ALA A 12 62.43 3.35 -15.37
C ALA A 12 61.37 2.25 -15.48
N SER A 13 60.99 1.68 -14.33
CA SER A 13 59.84 0.81 -14.21
C SER A 13 58.57 1.62 -14.47
N ILE A 14 57.97 1.42 -15.64
CA ILE A 14 56.62 1.93 -15.94
C ILE A 14 55.67 1.22 -14.99
N ALA A 15 55.19 1.94 -13.97
CA ALA A 15 54.07 1.50 -13.16
C ALA A 15 52.86 1.35 -14.08
N ALA A 16 52.39 0.11 -14.25
CA ALA A 16 51.16 -0.18 -14.95
C ALA A 16 50.01 0.56 -14.23
N LEU A 17 49.32 1.45 -14.96
CA LEU A 17 48.06 2.02 -14.51
C LEU A 17 47.08 0.86 -14.21
N PRO A 18 46.29 0.94 -13.12
CA PRO A 18 45.25 -0.04 -12.90
C PRO A 18 44.34 -0.03 -14.13
N THR A 19 44.23 -1.17 -14.80
CA THR A 19 43.23 -1.40 -15.85
C THR A 19 41.88 -0.98 -15.28
N GLN A 20 41.23 -0.04 -15.97
CA GLN A 20 39.87 0.38 -15.72
C GLN A 20 38.99 -0.88 -15.74
N GLN A 21 38.73 -1.46 -14.57
CA GLN A 21 37.80 -2.58 -14.45
C GLN A 21 36.45 -1.99 -14.83
N THR A 22 35.93 -2.34 -16.00
CA THR A 22 34.50 -2.16 -16.28
C THR A 22 33.79 -2.86 -15.13
N PRO A 23 33.05 -2.15 -14.27
CA PRO A 23 32.32 -2.81 -13.19
C PRO A 23 31.38 -3.78 -13.88
N LEU A 24 31.64 -5.09 -13.74
CA LEU A 24 30.62 -6.09 -14.01
C LEU A 24 29.55 -5.84 -12.95
N PRO A 25 28.32 -5.42 -13.31
CA PRO A 25 27.26 -5.25 -12.33
C PRO A 25 27.10 -6.60 -11.63
N LEU A 26 27.37 -6.63 -10.33
CA LEU A 26 27.48 -7.89 -9.60
C LEU A 26 26.12 -8.58 -9.42
N GLU A 27 25.01 -7.85 -9.61
CA GLU A 27 23.64 -8.37 -9.48
C GLU A 27 22.68 -7.66 -10.45
N ASP A 28 21.66 -8.40 -10.88
CA ASP A 28 20.54 -7.95 -11.70
C ASP A 28 19.89 -6.72 -11.02
N PRO A 29 19.62 -5.60 -11.73
CA PRO A 29 18.83 -4.51 -11.16
C PRO A 29 17.53 -5.08 -10.57
N ILE A 30 17.17 -4.62 -9.37
CA ILE A 30 15.91 -4.97 -8.69
C ILE A 30 14.79 -4.89 -9.72
N LYS A 31 14.19 -6.05 -10.05
CA LYS A 31 13.14 -6.12 -11.08
C LYS A 31 11.90 -5.44 -10.53
N SER A 32 11.55 -4.29 -11.10
CA SER A 32 10.33 -3.58 -10.75
C SER A 32 9.10 -4.36 -11.26
N PRO A 33 8.00 -4.43 -10.48
CA PRO A 33 6.74 -4.98 -10.95
C PRO A 33 6.04 -4.07 -11.98
N PHE A 34 6.41 -2.79 -12.04
CA PHE A 34 5.91 -1.83 -13.02
C PHE A 34 7.05 -1.19 -13.84
N PRO A 35 6.83 -0.84 -15.12
CA PRO A 35 7.77 -0.08 -15.92
C PRO A 35 8.24 1.22 -15.25
N ILE A 36 9.56 1.43 -15.24
CA ILE A 36 10.20 2.68 -14.79
C ILE A 36 10.87 3.34 -16.00
N HIS A 37 10.53 4.60 -16.24
CA HIS A 37 11.04 5.40 -17.34
C HIS A 37 12.53 5.70 -17.16
N HIS A 38 13.26 5.78 -18.27
CA HIS A 38 14.71 6.04 -18.30
C HIS A 38 15.11 7.42 -17.78
N SER A 39 14.16 8.32 -17.52
CA SER A 39 14.43 9.59 -16.85
C SER A 39 14.85 9.41 -15.40
N CYS A 40 14.53 8.27 -14.78
CA CYS A 40 15.04 7.89 -13.48
C CYS A 40 16.51 7.45 -13.60
N ASN A 41 17.40 8.04 -12.82
CA ASN A 41 18.79 7.61 -12.72
C ASN A 41 18.90 6.23 -12.02
N ALA A 42 20.08 5.62 -12.00
CA ALA A 42 20.24 4.27 -11.47
C ALA A 42 19.83 4.12 -9.98
N THR A 43 20.01 5.16 -9.17
CA THR A 43 19.65 5.18 -7.76
C THR A 43 18.14 5.37 -7.57
N GLU A 44 17.52 6.25 -8.36
CA GLU A 44 16.06 6.42 -8.39
C GLU A 44 15.36 5.15 -8.84
N GLN A 45 15.84 4.50 -9.92
CA GLN A 45 15.31 3.22 -10.39
C GLN A 45 15.35 2.15 -9.30
N ARG A 46 16.46 2.06 -8.56
CA ARG A 46 16.60 1.07 -7.48
C ARG A 46 15.61 1.33 -6.33
N GLN A 47 15.54 2.57 -5.86
CA GLN A 47 14.63 2.94 -4.77
C GLN A 47 13.17 2.72 -5.17
N LEU A 48 12.80 3.16 -6.38
CA LEU A 48 11.45 3.03 -6.87
C LEU A 48 11.07 1.58 -7.16
N ALA A 49 11.98 0.76 -7.70
CA ALA A 49 11.73 -0.67 -7.88
C ALA A 49 11.49 -1.38 -6.54
N THR A 50 12.26 -1.06 -5.49
CA THR A 50 12.01 -1.56 -4.13
C THR A 50 10.67 -1.08 -3.59
N ALA A 51 10.38 0.21 -3.71
CA ALA A 51 9.13 0.81 -3.27
C ALA A 51 7.90 0.17 -3.95
N LEU A 52 7.97 -0.08 -5.25
CA LEU A 52 6.90 -0.75 -6.00
C LEU A 52 6.72 -2.22 -5.61
N GLN A 53 7.78 -2.92 -5.24
CA GLN A 53 7.67 -4.26 -4.65
C GLN A 53 6.96 -4.20 -3.30
N GLU A 54 7.32 -3.23 -2.44
CA GLU A 54 6.63 -3.00 -1.16
C GLU A 54 5.15 -2.65 -1.36
N THR A 55 4.79 -1.88 -2.39
CA THR A 55 3.39 -1.60 -2.76
C THR A 55 2.63 -2.87 -3.11
N VAL A 56 3.21 -3.77 -3.92
CA VAL A 56 2.60 -5.06 -4.26
C VAL A 56 2.44 -5.92 -3.01
N THR A 57 3.46 -5.98 -2.15
CA THR A 57 3.37 -6.70 -0.86
C THR A 57 2.25 -6.13 0.02
N LEU A 58 2.11 -4.81 0.10
CA LEU A 58 1.06 -4.15 0.89
C LEU A 58 -0.33 -4.51 0.37
N ALA A 59 -0.55 -4.40 -0.95
CA ALA A 59 -1.82 -4.71 -1.59
C ALA A 59 -2.17 -6.21 -1.49
N GLU A 60 -1.20 -7.10 -1.71
CA GLU A 60 -1.38 -8.55 -1.56
C GLU A 60 -1.76 -8.90 -0.12
N HIS A 61 -1.05 -8.35 0.86
CA HIS A 61 -1.35 -8.58 2.27
C HIS A 61 -2.74 -8.07 2.66
N ALA A 62 -3.12 -6.88 2.21
CA ALA A 62 -4.45 -6.32 2.43
C ALA A 62 -5.55 -7.23 1.85
N LYS A 63 -5.38 -7.66 0.60
CA LYS A 63 -6.29 -8.61 -0.07
C LYS A 63 -6.42 -9.91 0.71
N ASP A 64 -5.29 -10.50 1.13
CA ASP A 64 -5.27 -11.77 1.85
C ASP A 64 -5.94 -11.67 3.23
N HIS A 65 -5.78 -10.53 3.92
CA HIS A 65 -6.51 -10.25 5.15
C HIS A 65 -8.03 -10.26 4.93
N ILE A 66 -8.51 -9.59 3.88
CA ILE A 66 -9.94 -9.55 3.53
C ILE A 66 -10.44 -10.94 3.14
N LEU A 67 -9.68 -11.69 2.32
CA LEU A 67 -10.06 -13.05 1.93
C LEU A 67 -10.15 -13.99 3.12
N ARG A 68 -9.32 -13.78 4.14
CA ARG A 68 -9.28 -14.63 5.33
C ARG A 68 -10.41 -14.34 6.31
N TRP A 69 -10.72 -13.06 6.56
CA TRP A 69 -11.62 -12.66 7.63
C TRP A 69 -12.88 -11.94 7.14
N GLY A 70 -12.83 -11.27 6.00
CA GLY A 70 -13.92 -10.45 5.48
C GLY A 70 -14.52 -9.52 6.55
N ASN A 71 -15.85 -9.51 6.63
CA ASN A 71 -16.59 -8.73 7.62
C ASN A 71 -16.40 -9.20 9.07
N GLU A 72 -15.74 -10.32 9.35
CA GLU A 72 -15.42 -10.73 10.72
C GLU A 72 -14.26 -9.92 11.32
N SER A 73 -13.39 -9.35 10.47
CA SER A 73 -12.28 -8.51 10.90
C SER A 73 -12.78 -7.17 11.46
N ALA A 74 -12.35 -6.85 12.69
CA ALA A 74 -12.60 -5.54 13.28
C ALA A 74 -11.92 -4.42 12.48
N ILE A 75 -10.72 -4.68 11.92
CA ILE A 75 -10.01 -3.71 11.07
C ILE A 75 -10.77 -3.50 9.76
N TYR A 76 -11.34 -4.56 9.17
CA TYR A 76 -12.18 -4.41 7.97
C TYR A 76 -13.41 -3.54 8.26
N ARG A 77 -14.17 -3.85 9.32
CA ARG A 77 -15.37 -3.08 9.67
C ARG A 77 -15.06 -1.63 10.04
N LYS A 78 -13.90 -1.37 10.64
CA LYS A 78 -13.42 -0.02 10.95
C LYS A 78 -13.33 0.88 9.72
N TYR A 79 -12.84 0.34 8.59
CA TYR A 79 -12.61 1.13 7.37
C TYR A 79 -13.73 1.01 6.33
N PHE A 80 -14.45 -0.10 6.31
CA PHE A 80 -15.45 -0.36 5.27
C PHE A 80 -16.87 -0.59 5.81
N GLY A 81 -17.06 -0.52 7.13
CA GLY A 81 -18.32 -0.91 7.77
C GLY A 81 -18.68 -2.36 7.42
N ASP A 82 -19.97 -2.63 7.21
CA ASP A 82 -20.46 -3.95 6.80
C ASP A 82 -20.53 -4.12 5.26
N ARG A 83 -19.84 -3.27 4.49
CA ARG A 83 -19.92 -3.32 3.01
C ARG A 83 -19.34 -4.62 2.45
N PRO A 84 -19.90 -5.15 1.34
CA PRO A 84 -19.37 -6.35 0.71
C PRO A 84 -17.88 -6.22 0.34
N SER A 85 -17.11 -7.27 0.67
CA SER A 85 -15.66 -7.31 0.48
C SER A 85 -15.20 -7.35 -0.97
N LEU A 86 -16.08 -7.66 -1.92
CA LEU A 86 -15.72 -7.86 -3.33
C LEU A 86 -15.01 -6.64 -3.93
N THR A 87 -15.51 -5.43 -3.66
CA THR A 87 -14.93 -4.20 -4.22
C THR A 87 -13.52 -3.95 -3.67
N ALA A 88 -13.34 -4.05 -2.35
CA ALA A 88 -12.04 -3.86 -1.72
C ALA A 88 -11.02 -4.93 -2.16
N ILE A 89 -11.45 -6.20 -2.24
CA ILE A 89 -10.61 -7.29 -2.80
C ILE A 89 -10.18 -6.94 -4.23
N GLY A 90 -11.12 -6.54 -5.10
CA GLY A 90 -10.82 -6.20 -6.49
C GLY A 90 -9.87 -5.02 -6.63
N ALA A 91 -10.02 -4.00 -5.77
CA ALA A 91 -9.14 -2.82 -5.75
C ALA A 91 -7.68 -3.18 -5.42
N TYR A 92 -7.44 -4.17 -4.56
CA TYR A 92 -6.07 -4.66 -4.32
C TYR A 92 -5.62 -5.67 -5.36
N ASP A 93 -6.51 -6.56 -5.81
CA ASP A 93 -6.16 -7.64 -6.73
C ASP A 93 -5.67 -7.12 -8.08
N ILE A 94 -6.25 -6.03 -8.58
CA ILE A 94 -5.81 -5.41 -9.84
C ILE A 94 -4.38 -4.84 -9.75
N ILE A 95 -3.91 -4.46 -8.56
CA ILE A 95 -2.51 -4.00 -8.37
C ILE A 95 -1.56 -5.20 -8.35
N VAL A 96 -1.97 -6.30 -7.71
CA VAL A 96 -1.15 -7.51 -7.56
C VAL A 96 -1.06 -8.30 -8.87
N ASN A 97 -2.19 -8.44 -9.57
CA ASN A 97 -2.37 -9.37 -10.69
C ASN A 97 -2.74 -8.70 -12.01
N GLY A 98 -2.93 -7.37 -12.03
CA GLY A 98 -3.23 -6.63 -13.24
C GLY A 98 -2.07 -6.58 -14.22
N ASN A 99 -2.33 -6.11 -15.45
CA ASN A 99 -1.28 -5.93 -16.45
C ASN A 99 -0.53 -4.60 -16.22
N PRO A 100 0.76 -4.62 -15.88
CA PRO A 100 1.52 -3.40 -15.61
C PRO A 100 2.05 -2.71 -16.88
N ASP A 101 1.92 -3.31 -18.08
CA ASP A 101 2.59 -2.84 -19.30
C ASP A 101 2.22 -1.41 -19.71
N ASN A 102 1.01 -0.96 -19.35
CA ASN A 102 0.51 0.39 -19.61
C ASN A 102 0.57 1.29 -18.37
N ILE A 103 1.48 1.02 -17.43
CA ILE A 103 1.69 1.85 -16.25
C ILE A 103 3.16 2.25 -16.24
N LEU A 104 3.43 3.55 -16.25
CA LEU A 104 4.81 4.04 -16.33
C LEU A 104 5.09 5.06 -15.22
N PHE A 105 6.08 4.74 -14.40
CA PHE A 105 6.61 5.66 -13.40
C PHE A 105 7.83 6.40 -13.96
N ARG A 106 7.91 7.72 -13.76
CA ARG A 106 9.02 8.54 -14.29
C ARG A 106 9.54 9.55 -13.27
N CYS A 107 10.77 10.02 -13.44
CA CYS A 107 11.45 10.92 -12.48
C CYS A 107 11.76 12.31 -13.05
N ASP A 108 11.50 12.54 -14.33
CA ASP A 108 11.49 13.89 -14.90
C ASP A 108 10.13 14.55 -14.68
N ASN A 109 10.09 15.87 -14.84
CA ASN A 109 8.94 16.71 -14.53
C ASN A 109 8.35 17.34 -15.81
N PRO A 110 7.76 16.55 -16.73
CA PRO A 110 7.29 17.05 -18.02
C PRO A 110 6.18 18.11 -17.89
N ASP A 111 5.35 17.99 -16.85
CA ASP A 111 4.19 18.87 -16.63
C ASP A 111 4.52 20.05 -15.69
N GLY A 112 5.74 20.11 -15.15
CA GLY A 112 6.17 21.20 -14.26
C GLY A 112 5.72 21.08 -12.81
N ASN A 113 4.77 20.19 -12.48
CA ASN A 113 4.13 20.12 -11.17
C ASN A 113 5.05 19.71 -10.01
N CYS A 114 6.21 19.09 -10.25
CA CYS A 114 7.21 18.88 -9.17
C CYS A 114 7.84 20.19 -8.64
N ALA A 115 7.60 21.32 -9.30
CA ALA A 115 8.01 22.63 -8.79
C ALA A 115 7.00 23.20 -7.76
N LEU A 116 5.84 22.56 -7.56
CA LEU A 116 4.86 22.95 -6.57
C LEU A 116 5.32 22.50 -5.18
N GLU A 117 5.19 23.38 -4.19
CA GLU A 117 5.62 23.12 -2.82
C GLU A 117 4.83 21.94 -2.21
N GLY A 118 5.55 21.00 -1.59
CA GLY A 118 4.96 19.82 -0.94
C GLY A 118 4.64 18.65 -1.86
N TRP A 119 4.86 18.75 -3.18
CA TRP A 119 4.51 17.67 -4.11
C TRP A 119 5.57 16.57 -4.14
N GLY A 120 5.22 15.38 -3.64
CA GLY A 120 6.02 14.16 -3.76
C GLY A 120 5.98 13.51 -5.15
N GLY A 121 5.04 13.92 -6.00
CA GLY A 121 4.79 13.32 -7.30
C GLY A 121 3.36 13.63 -7.76
N HIS A 122 3.01 13.26 -8.99
CA HIS A 122 1.65 13.44 -9.51
C HIS A 122 1.30 12.47 -10.64
N TRP A 123 0.02 12.12 -10.75
CA TRP A 123 -0.53 11.54 -11.98
C TRP A 123 -0.59 12.60 -13.08
N ARG A 124 -0.29 12.23 -14.33
CA ARG A 124 -0.19 13.19 -15.44
C ARG A 124 -1.53 13.55 -16.08
N GLY A 125 -2.63 12.90 -15.69
CA GLY A 125 -3.96 13.20 -16.21
C GLY A 125 -4.05 13.01 -17.71
N GLU A 126 -4.72 13.93 -18.41
CA GLU A 126 -4.92 13.88 -19.86
C GLU A 126 -3.63 13.98 -20.69
N ASN A 127 -2.52 14.49 -20.12
CA ASN A 127 -1.24 14.59 -20.84
C ASN A 127 -0.60 13.21 -21.09
N ALA A 128 -0.85 12.25 -20.19
CA ALA A 128 -0.51 10.84 -20.30
C ALA A 128 -1.18 10.05 -19.16
N SER A 129 -2.39 9.53 -19.39
CA SER A 129 -3.23 8.92 -18.35
C SER A 129 -2.61 7.70 -17.66
N ASP A 130 -1.63 7.11 -18.31
CA ASP A 130 -0.97 5.86 -17.93
C ASP A 130 0.36 6.13 -17.21
N GLU A 131 0.65 7.40 -16.89
CA GLU A 131 1.92 7.83 -16.33
C GLU A 131 1.76 8.56 -14.98
N THR A 132 2.69 8.29 -14.07
CA THR A 132 2.87 9.07 -12.84
C THR A 132 4.31 9.50 -12.68
N VAL A 133 4.49 10.73 -12.21
CA VAL A 133 5.77 11.36 -11.95
C VAL A 133 6.09 11.22 -10.47
N ILE A 134 7.32 10.81 -10.16
CA ILE A 134 7.90 10.84 -8.83
C ILE A 134 8.80 12.09 -8.72
N CYS A 135 8.53 12.95 -7.74
CA CYS A 135 9.32 14.15 -7.48
C CYS A 135 10.39 13.90 -6.41
N GLU A 136 11.44 14.73 -6.40
CA GLU A 136 12.58 14.64 -5.47
C GLU A 136 12.15 14.52 -4.00
N LEU A 137 11.08 15.23 -3.61
CA LEU A 137 10.58 15.20 -2.24
C LEU A 137 10.31 13.77 -1.76
N SER A 138 9.72 12.91 -2.61
CA SER A 138 9.43 11.53 -2.22
C SER A 138 10.67 10.72 -1.85
N TYR A 139 11.80 10.94 -2.55
CA TYR A 139 13.07 10.26 -2.23
C TYR A 139 13.68 10.66 -0.90
N THR A 140 13.22 11.76 -0.30
CA THR A 140 13.76 12.27 0.97
C THR A 140 12.78 12.17 2.14
N THR A 141 11.49 11.98 1.88
CA THR A 141 10.45 11.94 2.92
C THR A 141 9.77 10.58 3.07
N ARG A 142 9.68 9.77 2.00
CA ARG A 142 8.98 8.48 2.04
C ARG A 142 9.84 7.42 2.71
N ARG A 143 9.22 6.63 3.58
CA ARG A 143 9.86 5.54 4.32
C ARG A 143 9.55 4.18 3.69
N SER A 144 10.44 3.22 3.92
CA SER A 144 10.17 1.81 3.60
C SER A 144 9.21 1.20 4.62
N LEU A 145 8.36 0.27 4.17
CA LEU A 145 7.47 -0.54 5.02
C LEU A 145 8.23 -1.29 6.12
N SER A 146 9.52 -1.60 5.91
CA SER A 146 10.38 -2.21 6.94
C SER A 146 10.53 -1.35 8.20
N THR A 147 10.15 -0.07 8.13
CA THR A 147 10.15 0.86 9.25
C THR A 147 8.74 1.14 9.80
N MET A 148 7.72 0.41 9.35
CA MET A 148 6.35 0.48 9.88
C MET A 148 6.35 0.32 11.41
N CYS A 149 5.55 1.12 12.10
CA CYS A 149 5.48 1.17 13.57
C CYS A 149 6.78 1.53 14.31
N SER A 150 7.77 2.09 13.61
CA SER A 150 9.01 2.58 14.22
C SER A 150 9.10 4.11 14.15
N GLN A 151 10.00 4.69 14.93
CA GLN A 151 10.27 6.14 14.95
C GLN A 151 9.03 6.98 15.36
N GLY A 152 8.17 6.43 16.22
CA GLY A 152 6.96 7.12 16.69
C GLY A 152 5.84 7.22 15.65
N TYR A 153 5.94 6.49 14.54
CA TYR A 153 4.84 6.41 13.57
C TYR A 153 3.63 5.71 14.17
N THR A 154 2.47 6.33 14.02
CA THR A 154 1.15 5.75 14.30
C THR A 154 0.26 5.93 13.07
N ILE A 155 -0.65 5.00 12.83
CA ILE A 155 -1.56 5.06 11.67
C ILE A 155 -2.46 6.31 11.76
N SER A 156 -2.95 6.64 12.96
CA SER A 156 -3.94 7.70 13.16
C SER A 156 -3.38 9.12 13.14
N GLU A 157 -2.10 9.32 13.45
CA GLU A 157 -1.50 10.66 13.53
C GLU A 157 -0.66 11.04 12.29
N TRP A 158 -0.50 10.13 11.32
CA TRP A 158 0.40 10.33 10.19
C TRP A 158 -0.29 10.07 8.86
N GLU A 159 0.07 10.87 7.86
CA GLU A 159 -0.40 10.72 6.48
C GLU A 159 -0.05 9.33 5.91
N THR A 160 -0.97 8.74 5.14
CA THR A 160 -0.79 7.44 4.47
C THR A 160 0.47 7.41 3.59
N ASN A 161 0.80 8.56 3.04
CA ASN A 161 1.92 8.76 2.16
C ASN A 161 3.27 8.76 2.91
N THR A 162 3.30 8.64 4.24
CA THR A 162 4.55 8.48 5.02
C THR A 162 5.41 7.32 4.49
N PHE A 163 4.76 6.24 4.04
CA PHE A 163 5.44 5.12 3.38
C PHE A 163 5.35 5.23 1.86
N TRP A 164 6.43 4.82 1.20
CA TRP A 164 6.46 4.63 -0.24
C TRP A 164 5.29 3.78 -0.73
N ALA A 165 5.01 2.67 -0.04
CA ALA A 165 3.97 1.75 -0.44
C ALA A 165 2.57 2.39 -0.45
N GLY A 166 2.23 3.20 0.57
CA GLY A 166 0.98 3.94 0.64
C GLY A 166 0.88 5.03 -0.44
N ASP A 167 1.93 5.84 -0.62
CA ASP A 167 1.96 6.88 -1.65
C ASP A 167 1.83 6.30 -3.07
N LEU A 168 2.49 5.18 -3.37
CA LEU A 168 2.41 4.54 -4.68
C LEU A 168 1.07 3.82 -4.88
N LEU A 169 0.48 3.24 -3.84
CA LEU A 169 -0.87 2.67 -3.87
C LEU A 169 -1.89 3.74 -4.30
N HIS A 170 -1.83 4.92 -3.68
CA HIS A 170 -2.62 6.08 -4.06
C HIS A 170 -2.47 6.48 -5.53
N ARG A 171 -1.22 6.59 -6.00
CA ARG A 171 -0.90 6.98 -7.38
C ARG A 171 -1.42 5.98 -8.41
N LEU A 172 -1.34 4.69 -8.09
CA LEU A 172 -1.90 3.64 -8.94
C LEU A 172 -3.40 3.80 -9.08
N TYR A 173 -4.14 4.11 -8.00
CA TYR A 173 -5.59 4.33 -8.10
C TYR A 173 -6.00 5.52 -8.98
N HIS A 174 -5.15 6.53 -9.16
CA HIS A 174 -5.42 7.59 -10.14
C HIS A 174 -5.34 7.13 -11.60
N MET A 175 -4.65 6.02 -11.89
CA MET A 175 -4.49 5.54 -13.26
C MET A 175 -5.75 4.77 -13.71
N PRO A 176 -6.30 5.06 -14.90
CA PRO A 176 -7.51 4.39 -15.39
C PRO A 176 -7.38 2.87 -15.49
N ALA A 177 -6.18 2.35 -15.76
CA ALA A 177 -5.92 0.91 -15.81
C ALA A 177 -6.12 0.20 -14.46
N ILE A 178 -6.07 0.94 -13.35
CA ILE A 178 -6.16 0.42 -11.98
C ILE A 178 -7.45 0.91 -11.31
N GLY A 179 -7.59 2.23 -11.10
CA GLY A 179 -8.73 2.77 -10.36
C GLY A 179 -10.02 2.83 -11.17
N GLN A 180 -9.93 2.81 -12.51
CA GLN A 180 -11.09 2.75 -13.43
C GLN A 180 -12.11 3.89 -13.25
N GLY A 181 -11.74 5.00 -12.59
CA GLY A 181 -12.69 6.05 -12.16
C GLY A 181 -13.72 5.56 -11.13
N LEU A 182 -13.46 4.42 -10.50
CA LEU A 182 -14.24 3.84 -9.41
C LEU A 182 -13.55 4.01 -8.06
N VAL A 183 -12.23 4.17 -8.04
CA VAL A 183 -11.48 4.52 -6.84
C VAL A 183 -11.10 5.99 -6.92
N GLU A 184 -11.68 6.82 -6.04
CA GLU A 184 -11.51 8.28 -6.03
C GLU A 184 -11.26 8.79 -4.61
N HIS A 185 -11.34 10.11 -4.43
CA HIS A 185 -11.23 10.80 -3.14
C HIS A 185 -12.61 11.18 -2.64
N TYR A 186 -13.15 10.40 -1.70
CA TYR A 186 -14.43 10.61 -1.03
C TYR A 186 -14.24 11.09 0.41
N ALA A 187 -13.11 10.79 1.04
CA ALA A 187 -12.72 11.29 2.36
C ALA A 187 -11.23 11.62 2.39
N ASP A 188 -10.86 12.53 3.29
CA ASP A 188 -9.48 12.94 3.53
C ASP A 188 -9.10 12.70 5.00
N GLY A 189 -7.93 12.13 5.22
CA GLY A 189 -7.34 11.88 6.53
C GLY A 189 -7.98 10.73 7.30
N TYR A 190 -7.30 10.32 8.37
CA TYR A 190 -7.70 9.18 9.20
C TYR A 190 -9.12 9.32 9.76
N GLU A 191 -9.48 10.48 10.31
CA GLU A 191 -10.84 10.69 10.84
C GLU A 191 -11.91 10.68 9.75
N GLY A 192 -11.62 11.26 8.58
CA GLY A 192 -12.55 11.32 7.46
C GLY A 192 -12.90 9.94 6.91
N VAL A 193 -11.92 9.04 6.80
CA VAL A 193 -12.17 7.67 6.31
C VAL A 193 -13.00 6.85 7.30
N LEU A 194 -12.86 7.09 8.61
CA LEU A 194 -13.69 6.45 9.62
C LEU A 194 -15.13 6.99 9.59
N GLU A 195 -15.32 8.30 9.47
CA GLU A 195 -16.65 8.90 9.31
C GLU A 195 -17.35 8.37 8.03
N LEU A 196 -16.59 8.18 6.95
CA LEU A 196 -17.10 7.61 5.71
C LEU A 196 -17.59 6.16 5.90
N ALA A 197 -16.87 5.37 6.70
CA ALA A 197 -17.19 3.98 7.01
C ALA A 197 -18.44 3.83 7.91
N GLU A 198 -18.60 4.74 8.88
CA GLU A 198 -19.79 4.78 9.76
C GLU A 198 -21.06 5.19 9.00
N GLY A 199 -20.91 6.00 7.95
CA GLY A 199 -22.01 6.42 7.11
C GLY A 199 -22.64 5.27 6.32
N ASN A 200 -23.94 5.39 6.01
CA ASN A 200 -24.61 4.43 5.12
C ASN A 200 -24.31 4.66 3.63
N ARG A 201 -23.08 5.07 3.31
CA ARG A 201 -22.59 5.35 1.95
C ARG A 201 -21.86 4.14 1.38
N THR A 202 -21.95 3.93 0.08
CA THR A 202 -21.21 2.88 -0.64
C THR A 202 -19.75 3.24 -0.89
N GLU A 203 -19.40 4.50 -0.68
CA GLU A 203 -18.17 5.14 -1.11
C GLU A 203 -16.94 4.68 -0.33
N ALA A 204 -17.07 4.13 0.88
CA ALA A 204 -15.92 3.69 1.70
C ALA A 204 -15.03 2.66 0.98
N VAL A 205 -15.62 1.70 0.25
CA VAL A 205 -14.87 0.70 -0.53
C VAL A 205 -14.33 1.24 -1.87
N HIS A 206 -14.66 2.49 -2.19
CA HIS A 206 -14.23 3.23 -3.39
C HIS A 206 -13.27 4.37 -3.04
N ASP A 207 -12.99 4.60 -1.76
CA ASP A 207 -12.12 5.69 -1.34
C ASP A 207 -10.66 5.28 -1.32
N SER A 208 -9.83 6.06 -2.02
CA SER A 208 -8.41 5.77 -2.17
C SER A 208 -7.67 5.89 -0.86
N GLU A 209 -8.10 6.75 0.07
CA GLU A 209 -7.48 6.88 1.38
C GLU A 209 -7.94 5.77 2.33
N THR A 210 -9.21 5.39 2.33
CA THR A 210 -9.73 4.24 3.08
C THR A 210 -8.97 2.96 2.68
N LEU A 211 -8.76 2.74 1.38
CA LEU A 211 -7.97 1.62 0.89
C LEU A 211 -6.50 1.70 1.33
N GLN A 212 -5.91 2.89 1.44
CA GLN A 212 -4.56 3.04 1.95
C GLN A 212 -4.47 2.77 3.45
N TYR A 213 -5.33 3.40 4.27
CA TYR A 213 -5.33 3.24 5.72
C TYR A 213 -5.62 1.80 6.14
N PHE A 214 -6.61 1.15 5.51
CA PHE A 214 -6.86 -0.27 5.74
C PHE A 214 -5.60 -1.10 5.48
N ALA A 215 -4.98 -0.92 4.31
CA ALA A 215 -3.81 -1.71 3.91
C ALA A 215 -2.61 -1.50 4.86
N LEU A 216 -2.35 -0.26 5.26
CA LEU A 216 -1.30 0.08 6.21
C LEU A 216 -1.57 -0.50 7.60
N GLU A 217 -2.81 -0.43 8.09
CA GLU A 217 -3.17 -0.93 9.42
C GLU A 217 -3.11 -2.46 9.48
N VAL A 218 -3.63 -3.18 8.48
CA VAL A 218 -3.53 -4.65 8.47
C VAL A 218 -2.07 -5.11 8.33
N TYR A 219 -1.23 -4.39 7.56
CA TYR A 219 0.19 -4.68 7.50
C TYR A 219 0.88 -4.40 8.85
N ALA A 220 0.54 -3.30 9.51
CA ALA A 220 1.04 -2.99 10.84
C ALA A 220 0.67 -4.09 11.85
N TYR A 221 -0.60 -4.50 11.86
CA TYR A 221 -1.16 -5.46 12.80
C TYR A 221 -0.71 -6.90 12.53
N ASP A 222 -0.66 -7.35 11.28
CA ASP A 222 -0.33 -8.75 10.96
C ASP A 222 1.19 -8.97 10.80
N VAL A 223 1.94 -7.96 10.35
CA VAL A 223 3.34 -8.10 9.93
C VAL A 223 4.29 -7.30 10.82
N ALA A 224 4.10 -5.98 10.94
CA ALA A 224 5.10 -5.11 11.59
C ALA A 224 5.18 -5.35 13.11
N VAL A 225 4.02 -5.40 13.77
CA VAL A 225 3.89 -5.70 15.21
C VAL A 225 2.74 -6.71 15.39
N PRO A 226 2.97 -8.01 15.14
CA PRO A 226 1.93 -9.02 15.08
C PRO A 226 0.96 -9.01 16.28
N GLY A 227 -0.33 -8.83 16.00
CA GLY A 227 -1.41 -8.81 16.99
C GLY A 227 -1.59 -7.49 17.76
N ILE A 228 -0.76 -6.48 17.49
CA ILE A 228 -0.77 -5.19 18.20
C ILE A 228 -0.89 -4.03 17.20
N GLY A 229 -0.06 -4.02 16.15
CA GLY A 229 0.04 -2.90 15.21
C GLY A 229 0.58 -1.61 15.86
N CYS A 230 0.21 -0.48 15.30
CA CYS A 230 0.57 0.85 15.80
C CYS A 230 -0.49 1.89 15.39
N VAL A 231 -1.75 1.61 15.71
CA VAL A 231 -2.86 2.50 15.31
C VAL A 231 -2.68 3.89 15.89
N GLY A 232 -2.26 4.00 17.16
CA GLY A 232 -2.25 5.25 17.92
C GLY A 232 -3.63 5.59 18.48
N GLY A 233 -3.70 6.56 19.39
CA GLY A 233 -4.98 7.08 19.92
C GLY A 233 -5.67 6.23 20.99
N GLU A 234 -5.12 5.06 21.36
CA GLU A 234 -5.53 4.33 22.56
C GLU A 234 -4.46 4.53 23.64
N GLU A 235 -4.87 5.09 24.79
CA GLU A 235 -4.03 5.06 25.98
C GLU A 235 -3.62 3.60 26.24
N GLU A 236 -2.32 3.38 26.44
CA GLU A 236 -1.74 2.11 26.89
C GLU A 236 -2.56 1.59 28.08
N ASN A 237 -3.55 0.72 27.83
CA ASN A 237 -4.11 -0.14 28.86
C ASN A 237 -3.08 -1.23 29.10
N ASP A 238 -2.00 -0.81 29.73
CA ASP A 238 -1.05 -1.64 30.45
C ASP A 238 -1.83 -2.67 31.26
N GLY A 239 -1.53 -3.94 31.02
CA GLY A 239 -2.26 -5.07 31.55
C GLY A 239 -2.50 -4.97 33.06
N GLN A 240 -3.77 -5.13 33.44
CA GLN A 240 -4.28 -5.65 34.71
C GLN A 240 -5.80 -5.49 34.71
N GLY A 241 -6.56 -6.56 34.97
CA GLY A 241 -8.00 -6.46 35.20
C GLY A 241 -8.80 -7.43 34.34
N GLU A 242 -8.74 -8.73 34.62
CA GLU A 242 -9.76 -9.41 35.43
C GLU A 242 -10.76 -10.15 34.52
N GLU A 243 -10.59 -11.47 34.47
CA GLU A 243 -11.65 -12.44 34.22
C GLU A 243 -12.89 -12.05 35.05
N GLN A 244 -13.91 -11.50 34.40
CA GLN A 244 -15.28 -11.60 34.89
C GLN A 244 -16.04 -12.53 33.96
N THR A 245 -16.08 -13.78 34.41
CA THR A 245 -17.07 -14.78 34.01
C THR A 245 -18.43 -14.29 34.48
N GLU A 246 -19.28 -13.81 33.57
CA GLU A 246 -20.72 -13.68 33.82
C GLU A 246 -21.46 -14.78 33.06
N GLU A 247 -22.16 -15.61 33.84
CA GLU A 247 -23.04 -16.69 33.39
C GLU A 247 -24.19 -16.17 32.51
N PRO A 248 -24.70 -16.98 31.56
CA PRO A 248 -25.82 -16.58 30.73
C PRO A 248 -27.13 -16.64 31.54
N ALA A 249 -27.86 -15.52 31.59
CA ALA A 249 -29.25 -15.51 32.00
C ALA A 249 -30.11 -16.20 30.93
N GLN A 250 -30.67 -17.34 31.29
CA GLN A 250 -31.72 -18.04 30.56
C GLN A 250 -33.00 -17.18 30.58
N ASP A 251 -33.48 -16.75 29.41
CA ASP A 251 -34.87 -16.33 29.21
C ASP A 251 -35.50 -17.30 28.21
N ASP A 252 -36.15 -18.33 28.75
CA ASP A 252 -37.01 -19.26 28.03
C ASP A 252 -38.32 -18.52 27.68
N GLN A 253 -38.39 -17.93 26.48
CA GLN A 253 -39.66 -17.60 25.83
C GLN A 253 -39.84 -18.46 24.58
N GLN A 254 -40.54 -19.57 24.81
CA GLN A 254 -41.15 -20.43 23.81
C GLN A 254 -42.32 -19.67 23.17
N ASP A 255 -42.07 -19.02 22.04
CA ASP A 255 -43.14 -18.58 21.14
C ASP A 255 -43.40 -19.68 20.10
N GLU A 256 -44.58 -20.28 20.21
CA GLU A 256 -45.15 -21.19 19.23
C GLU A 256 -45.36 -20.44 17.90
N ALA A 257 -44.39 -20.58 16.98
CA ALA A 257 -44.57 -20.15 15.60
C ALA A 257 -45.53 -21.12 14.89
N ALA A 258 -46.71 -20.60 14.54
CA ALA A 258 -47.66 -21.27 13.67
C ALA A 258 -46.99 -21.62 12.33
N GLU A 259 -47.13 -22.87 11.89
CA GLU A 259 -46.79 -23.31 10.53
C GLU A 259 -47.73 -22.61 9.53
N GLU A 260 -47.40 -21.39 9.11
CA GLU A 260 -47.96 -20.81 7.88
C GLU A 260 -47.22 -21.44 6.68
N GLU A 261 -47.98 -22.04 5.77
CA GLU A 261 -47.44 -22.58 4.52
C GLU A 261 -46.73 -21.46 3.74
N ILE A 262 -45.40 -21.59 3.63
CA ILE A 262 -44.55 -20.70 2.82
C ILE A 262 -45.01 -20.85 1.34
N PRO A 263 -45.46 -19.76 0.69
CA PRO A 263 -45.86 -19.81 -0.73
C PRO A 263 -44.73 -20.37 -1.61
N GLU A 264 -45.06 -21.08 -2.69
CA GLU A 264 -44.06 -21.75 -3.57
C GLU A 264 -42.98 -20.80 -4.13
N ASN A 265 -43.25 -19.49 -4.13
CA ASN A 265 -42.34 -18.44 -4.56
C ASN A 265 -41.57 -17.77 -3.41
N CYS A 266 -41.64 -18.30 -2.20
CA CYS A 266 -41.00 -17.73 -1.01
C CYS A 266 -39.97 -18.69 -0.38
N HIS A 267 -38.95 -18.13 0.29
CA HIS A 267 -37.99 -18.87 1.11
C HIS A 267 -37.56 -18.03 2.32
N THR A 268 -37.25 -18.68 3.44
CA THR A 268 -36.76 -18.03 4.66
C THR A 268 -35.25 -18.16 4.81
N HIS A 269 -34.60 -17.10 5.28
CA HIS A 269 -33.18 -17.10 5.66
C HIS A 269 -32.98 -17.40 7.16
N GLU A 270 -31.73 -17.68 7.55
CA GLU A 270 -31.33 -17.69 8.97
C GLU A 270 -31.57 -16.30 9.56
N GLY A 271 -32.41 -16.22 10.60
CA GLY A 271 -32.95 -14.96 11.13
C GLY A 271 -34.47 -14.78 10.92
N GLY A 272 -35.12 -15.68 10.17
CA GLY A 272 -36.58 -15.69 10.01
C GLY A 272 -37.11 -14.71 8.96
N GLU A 273 -36.24 -14.10 8.15
CA GLU A 273 -36.66 -13.18 7.09
C GLU A 273 -37.16 -13.94 5.86
N LEU A 274 -38.38 -13.62 5.42
CA LEU A 274 -39.08 -14.27 4.31
C LEU A 274 -38.88 -13.48 3.00
N HIS A 275 -38.32 -14.13 1.99
CA HIS A 275 -38.10 -13.55 0.66
C HIS A 275 -38.98 -14.23 -0.39
N CYS A 276 -39.79 -13.44 -1.10
CA CYS A 276 -40.70 -13.93 -2.15
C CYS A 276 -40.37 -13.33 -3.53
N THR A 277 -40.29 -14.17 -4.57
CA THR A 277 -40.08 -13.79 -5.99
C THR A 277 -41.37 -13.66 -6.78
#